data_AF-A0A954AJU3-F1
#
_entry.id   AF-A0A954AJU3-F1
#
_cell.length_a   1.000
_cell.length_b   1.000
_cell.length_c   1.000
_cell.angle_alpha   90.00
_cell.angle_beta   90.00
_cell.angle_gamma   90.00
#
_symmetry.space_group_name_H-M   'P 1'
#
loop_
_entity.id
_entity.type
_entity.pdbx_description
1 polymer ?
#
loop_
_entity_poly.entity_id
_entity_poly.type
_entity_poly.pdbx_seq_one_letter_code
_entity_poly.pdbx_strand_id
1 'polypeptide(L)'
;MSVDRARLRFVEVVREQFLGLAAIGYEEAEASELEVRFRNEEFGVDVKLCHETLSYEVYCTVEWEQYACTPADLLRVSDPEAAKRYRDPSGHTPESVQLAVAEVARIVVAHGTRALRGDPGFFARAAVLRAEAADVWYRQQRAVEIRRMAFAAFRERRYCECIDLYEQIVDMLSPAEMAKLHYARRRV
;
A
#
# COMPACT_ATOMS: atom_id res chain seq x y z
N MET A 1 9.19 26.40 -0.07
CA MET A 1 8.71 26.98 -1.34
C MET A 1 7.52 26.17 -1.77
N SER A 2 6.36 26.78 -2.00
CA SER A 2 5.18 26.07 -2.49
C SER A 2 5.41 25.68 -3.95
N VAL A 3 5.23 24.40 -4.30
CA VAL A 3 5.27 23.96 -5.70
C VAL A 3 4.00 24.46 -6.38
N ASP A 4 4.16 25.14 -7.51
CA ASP A 4 3.05 25.53 -8.38
C ASP A 4 2.49 24.27 -9.05
N ARG A 5 1.37 23.75 -8.50
CA ARG A 5 0.79 22.45 -8.84
C ARG A 5 0.28 22.41 -10.28
N ALA A 6 -0.20 23.54 -10.81
CA ALA A 6 -0.64 23.67 -12.18
C ALA A 6 0.48 23.34 -13.18
N ARG A 7 1.75 23.58 -12.82
CA ARG A 7 2.89 23.24 -13.67
C ARG A 7 3.17 21.75 -13.73
N LEU A 8 2.68 20.96 -12.77
CA LEU A 8 2.90 19.52 -12.74
C LEU A 8 2.04 18.77 -13.76
N ARG A 9 1.01 19.44 -14.32
CA ARG A 9 0.16 18.90 -15.40
C ARG A 9 -0.43 17.52 -15.08
N PHE A 10 -0.81 17.33 -13.81
CA PHE A 10 -1.26 16.04 -13.30
C PHE A 10 -2.45 15.50 -14.10
N VAL A 11 -3.46 16.33 -14.35
CA VAL A 11 -4.67 15.95 -15.07
C VAL A 11 -4.35 15.51 -16.50
N GLU A 12 -3.53 16.27 -17.22
CA GLU A 12 -3.12 15.95 -18.59
C GLU A 12 -2.38 14.61 -18.64
N VAL A 13 -1.44 14.41 -17.71
CA VAL A 13 -0.68 13.15 -17.60
C VAL A 13 -1.62 11.97 -17.30
N VAL A 14 -2.58 12.12 -16.39
CA VAL A 14 -3.55 11.06 -16.09
C VAL A 14 -4.38 10.71 -17.32
N ARG A 15 -4.91 11.71 -18.03
CA ARG A 15 -5.67 11.50 -19.27
C ARG A 15 -4.87 10.73 -20.32
N GLU A 16 -3.60 11.09 -20.51
CA GLU A 16 -2.72 10.40 -21.47
C GLU A 16 -2.47 8.94 -21.06
N GLN A 17 -2.13 8.69 -19.79
CA GLN A 17 -1.77 7.35 -19.31
C GLN A 17 -2.99 6.41 -19.17
N PHE A 18 -4.18 6.97 -18.93
CA PHE A 18 -5.42 6.21 -18.74
C PHE A 18 -6.35 6.23 -19.97
N LEU A 19 -5.88 6.73 -21.12
CA LEU A 19 -6.66 6.74 -22.38
C LEU A 19 -7.22 5.35 -22.75
N GLY A 20 -6.49 4.28 -22.40
CA GLY A 20 -6.92 2.91 -22.63
C GLY A 20 -8.20 2.50 -21.89
N LEU A 21 -8.59 3.19 -20.83
CA LEU A 21 -9.85 2.93 -20.13
C LEU A 21 -11.07 3.23 -21.01
N ALA A 22 -10.99 4.20 -21.92
CA ALA A 22 -12.07 4.50 -22.86
C ALA A 22 -12.38 3.30 -23.77
N ALA A 23 -11.38 2.49 -24.13
CA ALA A 23 -11.56 1.28 -24.94
C ALA A 23 -12.36 0.18 -24.22
N ILE A 24 -12.54 0.28 -22.90
CA ILE A 24 -13.34 -0.63 -22.08
C ILE A 24 -14.54 0.08 -21.43
N GLY A 25 -14.97 1.23 -21.98
CA GLY A 25 -16.23 1.88 -21.61
C GLY A 25 -16.17 2.84 -20.42
N TYR A 26 -14.98 3.26 -20.00
CA TYR A 26 -14.86 4.31 -18.99
C TYR A 26 -14.89 5.70 -19.63
N GLU A 27 -15.54 6.63 -18.94
CA GLU A 27 -15.58 8.05 -19.27
C GLU A 27 -15.03 8.89 -18.12
N GLU A 28 -14.46 10.06 -18.40
CA GLU A 28 -14.04 10.99 -17.36
C GLU A 28 -15.29 11.61 -16.71
N ALA A 29 -15.47 11.38 -15.42
CA ALA A 29 -16.60 11.88 -14.63
C ALA A 29 -16.28 13.20 -13.93
N GLU A 30 -15.03 13.36 -13.46
CA GLU A 30 -14.59 14.53 -12.70
C GLU A 30 -13.10 14.76 -12.87
N ALA A 31 -12.67 16.03 -12.92
CA ALA A 31 -11.27 16.41 -12.90
C ALA A 31 -11.06 17.72 -12.15
N SER A 32 -10.02 17.76 -11.32
CA SER A 32 -9.49 18.93 -10.63
C SER A 32 -7.97 18.89 -10.69
N GLU A 33 -7.29 19.97 -10.26
CA GLU A 33 -5.82 20.07 -10.30
C GLU A 33 -5.09 18.88 -9.64
N LEU A 34 -5.72 18.22 -8.66
CA LEU A 34 -5.13 17.14 -7.86
C LEU A 34 -5.89 15.82 -7.97
N GLU A 35 -6.95 15.75 -8.76
CA GLU A 35 -7.82 14.57 -8.80
C GLU A 35 -8.41 14.35 -10.18
N VAL A 36 -8.45 13.10 -10.64
CA VAL A 36 -9.17 12.70 -11.85
C VAL A 36 -9.96 11.44 -11.54
N ARG A 37 -11.24 11.41 -11.93
CA ARG A 37 -12.12 10.25 -11.78
C ARG A 37 -12.65 9.81 -13.13
N PHE A 38 -12.51 8.52 -13.40
CA PHE A 38 -13.17 7.85 -14.52
C PHE A 38 -14.28 6.95 -13.99
N ARG A 39 -15.39 6.86 -14.71
CA ARG A 39 -16.52 5.99 -14.37
C ARG A 39 -16.86 5.09 -15.54
N ASN A 40 -17.18 3.84 -15.22
CA ASN A 40 -17.86 2.93 -16.14
C ASN A 40 -19.26 2.63 -15.58
N GLU A 41 -20.30 3.16 -16.24
CA GLU A 41 -21.69 2.98 -15.83
C GLU A 41 -22.20 1.53 -16.02
N GLU A 42 -21.66 0.79 -16.99
CA GLU A 42 -22.03 -0.61 -17.22
C GLU A 42 -21.62 -1.51 -16.05
N PHE A 43 -20.41 -1.28 -15.51
CA PHE A 43 -19.87 -2.06 -14.39
C PHE A 43 -20.13 -1.41 -13.02
N GLY A 44 -20.57 -0.15 -12.98
CA GLY A 44 -20.70 0.62 -11.74
C GLY A 44 -19.36 0.79 -11.02
N VAL A 45 -18.26 0.95 -11.78
CA VAL A 45 -16.90 1.05 -11.24
C VAL A 45 -16.34 2.45 -11.47
N ASP A 46 -15.75 3.01 -10.42
CA ASP A 46 -15.02 4.27 -10.46
C ASP A 46 -13.50 4.01 -10.35
N VAL A 47 -12.70 4.69 -11.18
CA VAL A 47 -11.23 4.74 -11.05
C VAL A 47 -10.86 6.16 -10.69
N LYS A 48 -10.35 6.35 -9.48
CA LYS A 48 -10.00 7.64 -8.94
C LYS A 48 -8.49 7.74 -8.80
N LEU A 49 -7.89 8.81 -9.32
CA LEU A 49 -6.48 9.15 -9.13
C LEU A 49 -6.36 10.47 -8.37
N CYS A 50 -5.45 10.52 -7.40
CA CYS A 50 -5.18 11.71 -6.60
C CYS A 50 -3.69 12.01 -6.52
N HIS A 51 -3.30 13.29 -6.57
CA HIS A 51 -1.94 13.75 -6.28
C HIS A 51 -1.90 14.45 -4.93
N GLU A 52 -1.25 13.84 -3.95
CA GLU A 52 -1.28 14.33 -2.57
C GLU A 52 -0.39 15.57 -2.37
N THR A 53 -0.83 16.45 -1.47
CA THR A 53 -0.28 17.79 -1.28
C THR A 53 1.00 17.85 -0.45
N LEU A 54 1.23 16.92 0.48
CA LEU A 54 2.37 16.92 1.40
C LEU A 54 3.49 15.98 0.96
N SER A 55 3.14 14.75 0.64
CA SER A 55 4.00 13.63 0.24
C SER A 55 4.27 13.62 -1.26
N TYR A 56 3.44 14.29 -2.06
CA TYR A 56 3.47 14.22 -3.53
C TYR A 56 3.23 12.82 -4.08
N GLU A 57 2.68 11.91 -3.28
CA GLU A 57 2.29 10.56 -3.71
C GLU A 57 1.12 10.63 -4.70
N VAL A 58 1.15 9.74 -5.68
CA VAL A 58 0.06 9.50 -6.62
C VAL A 58 -0.69 8.27 -6.15
N TYR A 59 -1.93 8.47 -5.69
CA TYR A 59 -2.82 7.39 -5.31
C TYR A 59 -3.75 7.03 -6.45
N CYS A 60 -4.14 5.76 -6.48
CA CYS A 60 -5.25 5.29 -7.28
C CYS A 60 -6.15 4.39 -6.45
N THR A 61 -7.46 4.52 -6.62
CA THR A 61 -8.45 3.58 -6.12
C THR A 61 -9.35 3.14 -7.27
N VAL A 62 -9.63 1.83 -7.31
CA VAL A 62 -10.69 1.24 -8.13
C VAL A 62 -11.82 0.90 -7.17
N GLU A 63 -12.95 1.56 -7.33
CA GLU A 63 -14.08 1.58 -6.39
C GLU A 63 -15.29 0.90 -7.03
N TRP A 64 -15.93 0.01 -6.28
CA TRP A 64 -17.12 -0.73 -6.71
C TRP A 64 -18.00 -0.99 -5.48
N GLU A 65 -19.23 -0.45 -5.48
CA GLU A 65 -20.12 -0.44 -4.32
C GLU A 65 -19.40 0.08 -3.04
N GLN A 66 -19.42 -0.69 -1.94
CA GLN A 66 -18.69 -0.41 -0.71
C GLN A 66 -17.20 -0.79 -0.74
N TYR A 67 -16.72 -1.40 -1.82
CA TYR A 67 -15.34 -1.88 -1.92
C TYR A 67 -14.46 -0.89 -2.68
N ALA A 68 -13.22 -0.80 -2.24
CA ALA A 68 -12.17 -0.07 -2.94
C ALA A 68 -10.92 -0.95 -3.01
N CYS A 69 -10.16 -0.89 -4.09
CA CYS A 69 -8.86 -1.52 -4.27
C CYS A 69 -7.81 -0.49 -4.66
N THR A 70 -6.66 -0.52 -3.99
CA THR A 70 -5.46 0.24 -4.37
C THR A 70 -4.58 -0.59 -5.31
N PRO A 71 -3.62 0.01 -6.05
CA PRO A 71 -2.61 -0.73 -6.80
C PRO A 71 -1.92 -1.83 -5.98
N ALA A 72 -1.65 -1.56 -4.69
CA ALA A 72 -1.10 -2.56 -3.78
C ALA A 72 -2.03 -3.78 -3.62
N ASP A 73 -3.35 -3.56 -3.54
CA ASP A 73 -4.33 -4.65 -3.45
C ASP A 73 -4.45 -5.42 -4.77
N LEU A 74 -4.41 -4.72 -5.92
CA LEU A 74 -4.39 -5.38 -7.23
C LEU A 74 -3.20 -6.33 -7.33
N LEU A 75 -2.01 -5.84 -6.95
CA LEU A 75 -0.80 -6.65 -6.88
C LEU A 75 -0.95 -7.80 -5.88
N ARG A 76 -1.51 -7.59 -4.68
CA ARG A 76 -1.68 -8.69 -3.70
C ARG A 76 -2.47 -9.86 -4.27
N VAL A 77 -3.47 -9.61 -5.10
CA VAL A 77 -4.29 -10.67 -5.70
C VAL A 77 -3.53 -11.39 -6.84
N SER A 78 -2.80 -10.67 -7.69
CA SER A 78 -2.20 -11.23 -8.90
C SER A 78 -0.71 -11.57 -8.81
N ASP A 79 0.06 -10.81 -8.03
CA ASP A 79 1.50 -10.93 -7.82
C ASP A 79 1.89 -10.50 -6.38
N PRO A 80 1.74 -11.42 -5.40
CA PRO A 80 2.04 -11.14 -4.00
C PRO A 80 3.48 -10.70 -3.73
N GLU A 81 4.46 -11.12 -4.56
CA GLU A 81 5.87 -10.76 -4.37
C GLU A 81 6.18 -9.34 -4.87
N ALA A 82 5.51 -8.90 -5.95
CA ALA A 82 5.52 -7.49 -6.33
C ALA A 82 4.85 -6.62 -5.26
N ALA A 83 3.71 -7.07 -4.71
CA ALA A 83 2.96 -6.32 -3.69
C ALA A 83 3.78 -6.01 -2.43
N LYS A 84 4.64 -6.93 -1.97
CA LYS A 84 5.54 -6.71 -0.81
C LYS A 84 6.52 -5.55 -1.03
N ARG A 85 6.94 -5.34 -2.29
CA ARG A 85 7.93 -4.33 -2.69
C ARG A 85 7.30 -3.02 -3.14
N TYR A 86 6.01 -3.03 -3.46
CA TYR A 86 5.30 -1.86 -3.94
C TYR A 86 5.24 -0.73 -2.90
N ARG A 87 5.44 0.49 -3.36
CA ARG A 87 5.22 1.74 -2.65
C ARG A 87 4.54 2.70 -3.62
N ASP A 88 3.64 3.53 -3.11
CA ASP A 88 3.02 4.53 -3.96
C ASP A 88 4.08 5.48 -4.52
N PRO A 89 4.13 5.66 -5.85
CA PRO A 89 5.14 6.52 -6.45
C PRO A 89 4.80 7.99 -6.15
N SER A 90 5.82 8.82 -6.05
CA SER A 90 5.67 10.25 -5.79
C SER A 90 6.38 11.10 -6.85
N GLY A 91 5.85 12.30 -7.09
CA GLY A 91 6.38 13.22 -8.09
C GLY A 91 6.11 14.68 -7.75
N HIS A 92 7.17 15.49 -7.72
CA HIS A 92 7.10 16.93 -7.40
C HIS A 92 7.63 17.82 -8.55
N THR A 93 7.93 17.21 -9.68
CA THR A 93 8.26 17.84 -10.97
C THR A 93 7.36 17.24 -12.05
N PRO A 94 7.16 17.91 -13.20
CA PRO A 94 6.33 17.37 -14.27
C PRO A 94 6.78 15.97 -14.74
N GLU A 95 8.09 15.75 -14.86
CA GLU A 95 8.67 14.49 -15.29
C GLU A 95 8.48 13.38 -14.25
N SER A 96 8.64 13.70 -12.96
CA SER A 96 8.42 12.72 -11.88
C SER A 96 6.94 12.39 -11.69
N VAL A 97 6.03 13.34 -11.91
CA VAL A 97 4.58 13.07 -11.95
C VAL A 97 4.24 12.15 -13.12
N GLN A 98 4.80 12.40 -14.30
CA GLN A 98 4.62 11.51 -15.46
C GLN A 98 5.05 10.07 -15.17
N LEU A 99 6.22 9.88 -14.58
CA LEU A 99 6.70 8.55 -14.19
C LEU A 99 5.83 7.90 -13.12
N ALA A 100 5.39 8.68 -12.11
CA ALA A 100 4.54 8.17 -11.04
C ALA A 100 3.17 7.71 -11.57
N VAL A 101 2.50 8.53 -12.38
CA VAL A 101 1.22 8.17 -12.99
C VAL A 101 1.36 7.00 -13.96
N ALA A 102 2.44 6.95 -14.75
CA ALA A 102 2.69 5.84 -15.67
C ALA A 102 2.86 4.50 -14.93
N GLU A 103 3.55 4.50 -13.79
CA GLU A 103 3.71 3.30 -12.96
C GLU A 103 2.37 2.83 -12.37
N VAL A 104 1.56 3.76 -11.88
CA VAL A 104 0.21 3.46 -11.38
C VAL A 104 -0.67 2.91 -12.50
N ALA A 105 -0.69 3.55 -13.67
CA ALA A 105 -1.43 3.11 -14.85
C ALA A 105 -1.01 1.69 -15.28
N ARG A 106 0.30 1.43 -15.32
CA ARG A 106 0.85 0.10 -15.65
C ARG A 106 0.31 -0.97 -14.71
N ILE A 107 0.29 -0.71 -13.40
CA ILE A 107 -0.22 -1.68 -12.41
C ILE A 107 -1.73 -1.89 -12.57
N VAL A 108 -2.50 -0.81 -12.69
CA VAL A 108 -3.95 -0.87 -12.84
C VAL A 108 -4.35 -1.63 -14.11
N VAL A 109 -3.69 -1.38 -15.24
CA VAL A 109 -3.98 -2.07 -16.50
C VAL A 109 -3.55 -3.53 -16.45
N ALA A 110 -2.35 -3.83 -15.94
CA ALA A 110 -1.81 -5.19 -15.96
C ALA A 110 -2.48 -6.13 -14.92
N HIS A 111 -2.91 -5.58 -13.78
CA HIS A 111 -3.39 -6.38 -12.65
C HIS A 111 -4.84 -6.09 -12.26
N GLY A 112 -5.42 -5.00 -12.77
CA GLY A 112 -6.76 -4.53 -12.41
C GLY A 112 -7.88 -4.98 -13.34
N THR A 113 -7.64 -5.77 -14.39
CA THR A 113 -8.69 -6.11 -15.39
C THR A 113 -9.98 -6.64 -14.77
N ARG A 114 -9.89 -7.49 -13.73
CA ARG A 114 -11.07 -8.03 -13.02
C ARG A 114 -11.76 -6.96 -12.16
N ALA A 115 -10.99 -6.14 -11.44
CA ALA A 115 -11.52 -5.01 -10.67
C ALA A 115 -12.22 -3.97 -11.56
N LEU A 116 -11.61 -3.65 -12.70
CA LEU A 116 -12.16 -2.72 -13.71
C LEU A 116 -13.45 -3.22 -14.37
N ARG A 117 -13.80 -4.51 -14.21
CA ARG A 117 -15.06 -5.10 -14.67
C ARG A 117 -16.07 -5.34 -13.54
N GLY A 118 -15.80 -4.81 -12.35
CA GLY A 118 -16.70 -4.94 -11.21
C GLY A 118 -16.80 -6.38 -10.67
N ASP A 119 -15.77 -7.22 -10.84
CA ASP A 119 -15.81 -8.61 -10.39
C ASP A 119 -15.90 -8.71 -8.84
N PRO A 120 -17.04 -9.13 -8.27
CA PRO A 120 -17.23 -9.12 -6.82
C PRO A 120 -16.28 -10.09 -6.10
N GLY A 121 -15.94 -11.21 -6.75
CA GLY A 121 -15.01 -12.20 -6.21
C GLY A 121 -13.58 -11.66 -6.13
N PHE A 122 -13.19 -10.78 -7.04
CA PHE A 122 -11.92 -10.08 -6.97
C PHE A 122 -11.86 -9.12 -5.78
N PHE A 123 -12.87 -8.26 -5.61
CA PHE A 123 -12.94 -7.31 -4.50
C PHE A 123 -12.98 -8.01 -3.14
N ALA A 124 -13.76 -9.08 -3.01
CA ALA A 124 -13.79 -9.89 -1.78
C ALA A 124 -12.42 -10.49 -1.46
N ARG A 125 -11.72 -11.03 -2.46
CA ARG A 125 -10.37 -11.58 -2.28
C ARG A 125 -9.36 -10.50 -1.89
N ALA A 126 -9.41 -9.35 -2.55
CA ALA A 126 -8.54 -8.21 -2.25
C ALA A 126 -8.74 -7.72 -0.80
N ALA A 127 -10.00 -7.64 -0.32
CA ALA A 127 -10.32 -7.25 1.04
C ALA A 127 -9.73 -8.21 2.09
N VAL A 128 -9.85 -9.53 1.87
CA VAL A 128 -9.26 -10.55 2.76
C VAL A 128 -7.73 -10.40 2.82
N LEU A 129 -7.07 -10.32 1.66
CA LEU A 129 -5.61 -10.19 1.59
C LEU A 129 -5.11 -8.88 2.20
N ARG A 130 -5.88 -7.78 2.08
CA ARG A 130 -5.57 -6.51 2.74
C ARG A 130 -5.62 -6.65 4.26
N ALA A 131 -6.65 -7.30 4.80
CA ALA A 131 -6.78 -7.52 6.24
C ALA A 131 -5.62 -8.39 6.77
N GLU A 132 -5.26 -9.46 6.07
CA GLU A 132 -4.10 -10.29 6.41
C GLU A 132 -2.80 -9.49 6.38
N ALA A 133 -2.59 -8.68 5.35
CA ALA A 133 -1.40 -7.84 5.23
C ALA A 133 -1.32 -6.78 6.34
N ALA A 134 -2.45 -6.17 6.71
CA ALA A 134 -2.52 -5.22 7.81
C ALA A 134 -2.17 -5.86 9.16
N ASP A 135 -2.65 -7.07 9.42
CA ASP A 135 -2.32 -7.82 10.63
C ASP A 135 -0.84 -8.20 10.69
N VAL A 136 -0.27 -8.67 9.59
CA VAL A 136 1.19 -8.95 9.50
C VAL A 136 2.00 -7.68 9.76
N TRP A 137 1.62 -6.56 9.14
CA TRP A 137 2.29 -5.28 9.35
C TRP A 137 2.20 -4.83 10.81
N TYR A 138 1.03 -4.93 11.43
CA TYR A 138 0.83 -4.60 12.85
C TYR A 138 1.72 -5.45 13.75
N ARG A 139 1.76 -6.77 13.53
CA ARG A 139 2.65 -7.69 14.27
C ARG A 139 4.12 -7.32 14.12
N GLN A 140 4.55 -6.93 12.92
CA GLN A 140 5.92 -6.48 12.67
C GLN A 140 6.26 -5.19 13.41
N GLN A 141 5.38 -4.17 13.38
CA GLN A 141 5.60 -2.92 14.10
C GLN A 141 5.68 -3.14 15.61
N ARG A 142 4.76 -3.92 16.16
CA ARG A 142 4.77 -4.29 17.58
C ARG A 142 6.05 -5.03 17.96
N ALA A 143 6.53 -5.93 17.10
CA ALA A 143 7.78 -6.64 17.36
C ALA A 143 9.00 -5.73 17.38
N VAL A 144 9.04 -4.64 16.61
CA VAL A 144 10.13 -3.65 16.68
C VAL A 144 10.19 -3.00 18.07
N GLU A 145 9.04 -2.59 18.59
CA GLU A 145 8.96 -1.99 19.93
C GLU A 145 9.37 -2.98 21.03
N ILE A 146 8.82 -4.19 20.98
CA ILE A 146 9.14 -5.25 21.95
C ILE A 146 10.63 -5.58 21.93
N ARG A 147 11.26 -5.69 20.75
CA ARG A 147 12.71 -5.92 20.63
C ARG A 147 13.51 -4.83 21.32
N ARG A 148 13.13 -3.56 21.14
CA ARG A 148 13.80 -2.42 21.79
C ARG A 148 13.71 -2.52 23.31
N MET A 149 12.51 -2.82 23.84
CA MET A 149 12.29 -2.96 25.28
C MET A 149 13.02 -4.17 25.86
N ALA A 150 12.90 -5.34 25.23
CA ALA A 150 13.55 -6.57 25.67
C ALA A 150 15.07 -6.43 25.68
N PHE A 151 15.63 -5.75 24.68
CA PHE A 151 17.06 -5.48 24.63
C PHE A 151 17.53 -4.54 25.75
N ALA A 152 16.74 -3.50 26.08
CA ALA A 152 17.04 -2.63 27.21
C ALA A 152 16.99 -3.41 28.55
N ALA A 153 15.91 -4.18 28.77
CA ALA A 153 15.77 -5.04 29.97
C ALA A 153 16.93 -6.04 30.09
N PHE A 154 17.34 -6.67 28.99
CA PHE A 154 18.49 -7.58 28.95
C PHE A 154 19.79 -6.88 29.38
N ARG A 155 20.05 -5.66 28.87
CA ARG A 155 21.25 -4.87 29.20
C ARG A 155 21.28 -4.48 30.68
N GLU A 156 20.12 -4.19 31.26
CA GLU A 156 19.95 -3.84 32.67
C GLU A 156 19.83 -5.07 33.59
N ARG A 157 19.98 -6.29 33.03
CA ARG A 157 19.86 -7.58 33.75
C ARG A 157 18.48 -7.82 34.38
N ARG A 158 17.44 -7.15 33.89
CA ARG A 158 16.03 -7.41 34.21
C ARG A 158 15.56 -8.65 33.43
N TYR A 159 16.04 -9.83 33.84
CA TYR A 159 15.88 -11.06 33.05
C TYR A 159 14.44 -11.58 32.97
N CYS A 160 13.64 -11.49 34.03
CA CYS A 160 12.22 -11.88 33.97
C CYS A 160 11.46 -11.05 32.94
N GLU A 161 11.59 -9.72 32.99
CA GLU A 161 10.95 -8.81 32.03
C GLU A 161 11.45 -9.02 30.59
N CYS A 162 12.74 -9.31 30.41
CA CYS A 162 13.28 -9.68 29.11
C CYS A 162 12.63 -10.94 28.54
N ILE A 163 12.39 -11.96 29.38
CA ILE A 163 11.69 -13.19 28.99
C ILE A 163 10.25 -12.86 28.58
N ASP A 164 9.50 -12.17 29.45
CA ASP A 164 8.10 -11.81 29.20
C ASP A 164 7.92 -11.01 27.90
N LEU A 165 8.87 -10.13 27.58
CA LEU A 165 8.85 -9.36 26.35
C LEU A 165 9.18 -10.22 25.13
N TYR A 166 10.26 -11.02 25.17
CA TYR A 166 10.64 -11.85 24.02
C TYR A 166 9.64 -12.99 23.75
N GLU A 167 8.94 -13.50 24.76
CA GLU A 167 7.91 -14.53 24.59
C GLU A 167 6.71 -14.04 23.78
N GLN A 168 6.37 -12.74 23.85
CA GLN A 168 5.30 -12.16 23.03
C GLN A 168 5.58 -12.19 21.53
N ILE A 169 6.85 -12.38 21.12
CA ILE A 169 7.28 -12.37 19.72
C ILE A 169 8.20 -13.54 19.38
N VAL A 170 8.07 -14.66 20.09
CA VAL A 170 8.99 -15.82 20.01
C VAL A 170 9.17 -16.32 18.57
N ASP A 171 8.09 -16.38 17.79
CA ASP A 171 8.09 -16.85 16.40
C ASP A 171 8.78 -15.87 15.43
N MET A 172 9.16 -14.67 15.90
CA MET A 172 9.76 -13.61 15.11
C MET A 172 11.18 -13.26 15.58
N LEU A 173 11.73 -13.98 16.56
CA LEU A 173 13.07 -13.71 17.08
C LEU A 173 14.15 -14.10 16.06
N SER A 174 15.15 -13.24 15.91
CA SER A 174 16.39 -13.62 15.25
C SER A 174 17.19 -14.64 16.09
N PRO A 175 18.14 -15.38 15.50
CA PRO A 175 18.97 -16.33 16.26
C PRO A 175 19.70 -15.68 17.45
N ALA A 176 20.13 -14.42 17.30
CA ALA A 176 20.80 -13.67 18.36
C ALA A 176 19.85 -13.30 19.51
N GLU A 177 18.59 -12.97 19.21
CA GLU A 177 17.56 -12.67 20.21
C GLU A 177 17.12 -13.94 20.94
N MET A 178 16.97 -15.05 20.20
CA MET A 178 16.68 -16.36 20.79
C MET A 178 17.79 -16.78 21.77
N ALA A 179 19.06 -16.56 21.42
CA ALA A 179 20.18 -16.81 22.33
C ALA A 179 20.12 -15.96 23.61
N LYS A 180 19.72 -14.68 23.50
CA LYS A 180 19.49 -13.80 24.67
C LYS A 180 18.35 -14.30 25.54
N LEU A 181 17.23 -14.72 24.94
CA LEU A 181 16.11 -15.32 25.67
C LEU A 181 16.55 -16.58 26.44
N HIS A 182 17.27 -17.50 25.80
CA HIS A 182 17.82 -18.68 26.46
C HIS A 182 18.83 -18.35 27.55
N TYR A 183 19.62 -17.29 27.37
CA TYR A 183 20.51 -16.82 28.43
C TYR A 183 19.73 -16.27 29.63
N ALA A 184 18.72 -15.42 29.39
CA ALA A 184 17.89 -14.85 30.44
C ALA A 184 17.18 -15.94 31.25
N ARG A 185 16.61 -16.96 30.58
CA ARG A 185 15.98 -18.13 31.22
C ARG A 185 16.91 -18.95 32.12
N ARG A 186 18.23 -18.90 31.90
CA ARG A 186 19.23 -19.58 32.76
C ARG A 186 19.66 -18.74 33.97
N ARG A 187 19.20 -17.48 34.06
CA ARG A 187 19.59 -16.52 35.09
C ARG A 187 18.46 -16.18 36.08
N VAL A 188 17.26 -16.66 35.79
CA VAL A 188 16.10 -16.68 36.70
C VAL A 188 16.05 -18.07 37.33
#